data_AF-A0A355KY47-F1
#
_entry.id   AF-A0A355KY47-F1
#
_cell.length_a   1.000
_cell.length_b   1.000
_cell.length_c   1.000
_cell.angle_alpha   90.00
_cell.angle_beta   90.00
_cell.angle_gamma   90.00
#
_symmetry.space_group_name_H-M   'P 1'
#
loop_
_entity.id
_entity.type
_entity.pdbx_description
1 polymer ?
#
loop_
_entity_poly.entity_id
_entity_poly.type
_entity_poly.pdbx_seq_one_letter_code
_entity_poly.pdbx_strand_id
1 'polypeptide(L)' 'MKTIEGGICAAKGFKANGIHCGIRKNKSKRDLSLIVSDVKAT' A
#
# COMPACT_ATOMS: atom_id res chain seq x y z
N MET A 1 21.51 5.42 -6.21
CA MET A 1 20.07 5.15 -5.99
C MET A 1 19.33 5.54 -7.26
N LYS A 2 18.49 4.67 -7.83
CA LYS A 2 17.71 4.99 -9.03
C LYS A 2 16.28 5.28 -8.60
N THR A 3 15.78 6.47 -8.90
CA THR A 3 14.39 6.83 -8.66
C THR A 3 13.53 6.21 -9.76
N ILE A 4 12.41 5.62 -9.37
CA ILE A 4 11.38 5.08 -10.26
C ILE A 4 10.12 5.92 -10.08
N GLU A 5 9.53 6.35 -11.18
CA GLU A 5 8.25 7.05 -11.17
C GLU A 5 7.12 6.07 -10.81
N GLY A 6 6.15 6.54 -10.02
CA GLY A 6 5.00 5.76 -9.57
C GLY A 6 4.91 5.61 -8.05
N GLY A 7 3.93 4.83 -7.60
CA GLY A 7 3.76 4.49 -6.19
C GLY A 7 4.64 3.32 -5.74
N ILE A 8 4.41 2.83 -4.52
CA ILE A 8 5.21 1.74 -3.92
C ILE A 8 5.22 0.44 -4.76
N CYS A 9 4.14 0.17 -5.51
CA CYS A 9 4.04 -1.00 -6.38
C CYS A 9 4.82 -0.86 -7.71
N ALA A 10 5.46 0.29 -7.98
CA ALA A 10 6.36 0.44 -9.13
C ALA A 10 7.66 -0.38 -8.93
N ALA A 11 8.07 -0.57 -7.67
CA ALA A 11 9.14 -1.48 -7.32
C ALA A 11 8.63 -2.94 -7.41
N LYS A 12 9.43 -3.82 -8.02
CA LYS A 12 9.13 -5.26 -8.05
C LYS A 12 9.17 -5.84 -6.64
N GLY A 13 8.29 -6.81 -6.37
CA GLY A 13 8.26 -7.53 -5.09
C GLY A 13 7.45 -6.86 -3.98
N PHE A 14 6.73 -5.77 -4.27
CA PHE A 14 5.85 -5.09 -3.32
C PHE A 14 4.42 -5.03 -3.83
N LYS A 15 3.47 -5.29 -2.93
CA LYS A 15 2.03 -5.11 -3.16
C LYS A 15 1.48 -4.15 -2.12
N ALA A 16 0.47 -3.38 -2.51
CA ALA A 16 -0.22 -2.48 -1.60
C ALA A 16 -1.71 -2.44 -1.89
N ASN A 17 -2.52 -2.30 -0.85
CA ASN A 17 -3.95 -2.05 -0.99
C ASN A 17 -4.47 -1.22 0.20
N GLY A 18 -5.67 -0.66 0.05
CA GLY A 18 -6.39 -0.02 1.14
C GLY A 18 -7.86 -0.34 1.09
N ILE A 19 -8.47 -0.41 2.27
CA ILE A 19 -9.89 -0.70 2.46
C ILE A 19 -10.53 0.34 3.36
N HIS A 20 -11.86 0.32 3.43
CA HIS A 20 -12.60 0.97 4.50
C HIS A 20 -13.01 -0.10 5.52
N CYS A 21 -12.38 -0.13 6.70
CA CYS A 21 -12.66 -1.10 7.76
C CYS A 21 -13.52 -0.54 8.92
N GLY A 22 -13.86 0.75 8.93
CA GLY A 22 -14.80 1.32 9.91
C GLY A 22 -14.22 2.38 10.85
N ILE A 23 -12.98 2.80 10.64
CA ILE A 23 -12.30 3.84 11.44
C ILE A 23 -12.80 5.23 11.05
N ARG A 24 -12.99 5.47 9.74
CA ARG A 24 -13.54 6.75 9.26
C ARG A 24 -15.07 6.70 9.23
N LYS A 25 -15.71 7.83 9.53
CA LYS A 25 -17.17 8.01 9.33
C LYS A 25 -17.57 8.00 7.85
N ASN A 26 -16.70 8.53 6.99
CA ASN A 26 -16.96 8.63 5.56
C ASN A 26 -16.64 7.31 4.84
N LYS A 27 -17.69 6.58 4.46
CA LYS A 27 -17.62 5.27 3.79
C LYS A 27 -16.96 5.26 2.41
N SER A 28 -16.85 6.40 1.72
CA SER A 28 -16.19 6.46 0.41
C SER A 28 -14.67 6.54 0.50
N LYS A 29 -14.12 6.94 1.65
CA LYS A 29 -12.67 7.07 1.84
C LYS A 29 -12.10 5.86 2.57
N ARG A 30 -11.11 5.20 1.97
CA ARG A 30 -10.32 4.16 2.64
C ARG A 30 -9.69 4.71 3.92
N ASP A 31 -9.60 3.86 4.93
CA ASP A 31 -9.16 4.23 6.29
C ASP A 31 -8.08 3.31 6.86
N LEU A 32 -7.82 2.18 6.20
CA LEU A 32 -6.76 1.24 6.53
C LEU A 32 -6.02 0.86 5.25
N SER A 33 -4.69 0.75 5.33
CA SER A 33 -3.84 0.27 4.23
C SER A 33 -2.87 -0.79 4.70
N LEU A 34 -2.47 -1.65 3.76
CA LEU A 34 -1.43 -2.66 3.94
C LEU A 34 -0.47 -2.56 2.76
N ILE A 35 0.83 -2.56 3.07
CA ILE A 35 1.92 -2.77 2.12
C ILE A 35 2.62 -4.04 2.54
N VAL A 36 2.89 -4.93 1.59
CA VAL A 36 3.52 -6.22 1.84
C VAL A 36 4.64 -6.45 0.85
N SER A 37 5.75 -6.95 1.38
CA SER A 37 6.85 -7.48 0.58
C SER A 37 6.57 -8.95 0.27
N ASP A 38 6.79 -9.36 -0.97
CA ASP A 38 6.64 -10.76 -1.39
C ASP A 38 7.67 -11.67 -0.70
N VAL A 39 8.76 -11.10 -0.18
CA VAL A 39 9.79 -11.79 0.59
C VAL A 39 9.99 -11.14 1.97
N LYS A 40 10.66 -11.84 2.89
CA LYS A 40 11.02 -11.27 4.19
C LYS A 40 11.87 -10.00 3.99
N ALA A 41 11.49 -8.92 4.65
CA ALA A 41 12.29 -7.70 4.73
C ALA A 41 13.47 -7.89 5.68
N THR A 42 14.63 -7.33 5.33
CA THR A 42 15.87 -7.27 6.12
C THR A 42 16.19 -5.85 6.51
#